data_AF-A0A9X2WSG2-F1
#
_entry.id   AF-A0A9X2WSG2-F1
#
_cell.length_a   1.000
_cell.length_b   1.000
_cell.length_c   1.000
_cell.angle_alpha   90.00
_cell.angle_beta   90.00
_cell.angle_gamma   90.00
#
_symmetry.space_group_name_H-M   'P 1'
#
loop_
_entity.id
_entity.type
_entity.pdbx_description
1 polymer ?
#
loop_
_entity_poly.entity_id
_entity_poly.type
_entity_poly.pdbx_seq_one_letter_code
_entity_poly.pdbx_strand_id
1 'polypeptide(L)'
;MDEHGKVVKVVKFASDISKRIEQSHAVREAANIALTTSQRTVEQAEQGVKLLNATVNTSNAIAEQTHKTTQAITQLNEQSQSIQAIVATISSIADQTNLLALNAAIEAARAGEQGRGFAVVADEVRQLASRTSKSTSEIAAVVTKNTQLTTSATSMMNEVEGIAQEGKQQLAEVTLVMGEIRNGAENVSKTVSQLSID
;
A
#
# COMPACT_ATOMS: atom_id res chain seq x y z
N MET A 1 58.63 -52.32 -45.44
CA MET A 1 60.09 -52.48 -45.55
C MET A 1 60.37 -53.47 -46.67
N ASP A 2 61.53 -53.43 -47.30
CA ASP A 2 61.97 -54.45 -48.25
C ASP A 2 62.58 -55.68 -47.53
N GLU A 3 62.99 -56.71 -48.29
CA GLU A 3 63.54 -57.98 -47.77
C GLU A 3 64.86 -57.82 -46.99
N HIS A 4 65.46 -56.62 -46.97
CA HIS A 4 66.64 -56.28 -46.16
C HIS A 4 66.31 -55.41 -44.95
N GLY A 5 65.02 -55.29 -44.59
CA GLY A 5 64.57 -54.55 -43.41
C GLY A 5 64.64 -53.03 -43.57
N LYS A 6 64.80 -52.49 -44.80
CA LYS A 6 64.87 -51.04 -45.03
C LYS A 6 63.47 -50.48 -45.29
N VAL A 7 63.12 -49.36 -44.65
CA VAL A 7 61.82 -48.71 -44.87
C VAL A 7 61.78 -48.11 -46.28
N VAL A 8 61.09 -48.77 -47.19
CA VAL A 8 60.95 -48.35 -48.60
C VAL A 8 59.80 -47.37 -48.85
N LYS A 9 58.84 -47.23 -47.93
CA LYS A 9 57.74 -46.27 -48.06
C LYS A 9 57.13 -45.94 -46.70
N VAL A 10 56.94 -44.65 -46.43
CA VAL A 10 56.13 -44.14 -45.32
C VAL A 10 54.88 -43.51 -45.95
N VAL A 11 53.70 -44.05 -45.63
CA VAL A 11 52.42 -43.47 -46.06
C VAL A 11 51.93 -42.57 -44.92
N LYS A 12 51.88 -41.25 -45.14
CA LYS A 12 51.19 -40.33 -44.23
C LYS A 12 49.72 -40.26 -44.62
N PHE A 13 48.82 -40.64 -43.72
CA PHE A 13 47.40 -40.35 -43.85
C PHE A 13 47.17 -38.91 -43.38
N ALA A 14 46.78 -38.03 -44.31
CA ALA A 14 46.25 -36.72 -43.94
C ALA A 14 44.75 -36.91 -43.65
N SER A 15 44.31 -36.66 -42.42
CA SER A 15 42.88 -36.56 -42.11
C SER A 15 42.37 -35.20 -42.59
N ASP A 16 41.24 -35.18 -43.28
CA ASP A 16 40.52 -33.94 -43.57
C ASP A 16 39.93 -33.39 -42.26
N ILE A 17 40.55 -32.33 -41.73
CA ILE A 17 40.17 -31.67 -40.49
C ILE A 17 39.33 -30.41 -40.73
N SER A 18 39.00 -30.08 -41.98
CA SER A 18 38.29 -28.83 -42.33
C SER A 18 36.95 -28.73 -41.61
N LYS A 19 36.17 -29.82 -41.63
CA LYS A 19 34.89 -29.91 -40.91
C LYS A 19 35.02 -29.79 -39.39
N ARG A 20 36.12 -30.29 -38.81
CA ARG A 20 36.39 -30.16 -37.37
C ARG A 20 36.78 -28.74 -36.98
N ILE A 21 37.54 -28.05 -37.84
CA ILE A 21 37.90 -26.64 -37.65
C ILE A 21 36.65 -25.76 -37.73
N GLU A 22 35.80 -25.94 -38.75
CA GLU A 22 34.52 -25.20 -38.85
C GLU A 22 33.63 -25.44 -37.62
N GLN A 23 33.51 -26.69 -37.16
CA GLN A 23 32.77 -27.01 -35.93
C GLN A 23 33.38 -26.36 -34.69
N SER A 24 34.71 -26.34 -34.56
CA SER A 24 35.40 -25.67 -33.44
C SER A 24 35.15 -24.16 -33.44
N HIS A 25 35.19 -23.52 -34.61
CA HIS A 25 34.84 -22.10 -34.75
C HIS A 25 33.39 -21.83 -34.35
N ALA A 26 32.44 -22.63 -34.83
CA ALA A 26 31.03 -22.49 -34.48
C ALA A 26 30.78 -22.69 -32.96
N VAL A 27 31.45 -23.65 -32.33
CA VAL A 27 31.36 -23.87 -30.88
C VAL A 27 31.95 -22.70 -30.10
N ARG A 28 33.09 -22.14 -30.51
CA ARG A 28 33.69 -20.97 -29.86
C ARG A 28 32.81 -19.73 -29.98
N GLU A 29 32.18 -19.52 -31.13
CA GLU A 29 31.27 -18.39 -31.33
C GLU A 29 30.01 -18.54 -30.46
N ALA A 30 29.41 -19.73 -30.45
CA ALA A 30 28.28 -20.04 -29.57
C ALA A 30 28.64 -19.86 -28.07
N ALA A 31 29.84 -20.28 -27.67
CA ALA A 31 30.36 -20.07 -26.32
C ALA A 31 30.47 -18.57 -25.98
N ASN A 32 31.06 -17.76 -26.85
CA ASN A 32 31.16 -16.31 -26.61
C ASN A 32 29.78 -15.63 -26.48
N ILE A 33 28.82 -16.02 -27.31
CA ILE A 33 27.44 -15.53 -27.22
C ILE A 33 26.80 -15.95 -25.89
N ALA A 34 26.97 -17.21 -25.47
CA ALA A 34 26.45 -17.73 -24.21
C ALA A 34 27.07 -17.01 -22.99
N LEU A 35 28.38 -16.75 -23.02
CA LEU A 35 29.08 -16.01 -21.97
C LEU A 35 28.54 -14.58 -21.84
N THR A 36 28.47 -13.85 -22.95
CA THR A 36 27.98 -12.47 -22.98
C THR A 36 26.52 -12.40 -22.56
N THR A 37 25.70 -13.36 -22.99
CA THR A 37 24.29 -13.44 -22.60
C THR A 37 24.15 -13.69 -21.10
N SER A 38 24.95 -14.61 -20.56
CA SER A 38 24.94 -14.93 -19.12
C SER A 38 25.37 -13.75 -18.26
N GLN A 39 26.43 -13.04 -18.65
CA GLN A 39 26.87 -11.81 -17.96
C GLN A 39 25.75 -10.76 -17.95
N ARG A 40 25.10 -10.53 -19.09
CA ARG A 40 23.96 -9.61 -19.18
C ARG A 40 22.78 -10.07 -18.32
N THR A 41 22.50 -11.38 -18.24
CA THR A 41 21.45 -11.92 -17.36
C THR A 41 21.78 -11.69 -15.88
N VAL A 42 23.04 -11.84 -15.47
CA VAL A 42 23.48 -11.49 -14.10
C VAL A 42 23.22 -10.02 -13.81
N GLU A 43 23.66 -9.12 -14.69
CA GLU A 43 23.44 -7.67 -14.52
C GLU A 43 21.94 -7.31 -14.44
N GLN A 44 21.12 -7.91 -15.30
CA GLN A 44 19.67 -7.70 -15.30
C GLN A 44 19.02 -8.22 -14.02
N ALA A 45 19.42 -9.39 -13.53
CA ALA A 45 18.92 -9.94 -12.27
C ALA A 45 19.30 -9.05 -11.08
N GLU A 46 20.53 -8.52 -11.03
CA GLU A 46 20.96 -7.57 -9.99
C GLU A 46 20.18 -6.26 -10.04
N GLN A 47 19.94 -5.71 -11.23
CA GLN A 47 19.07 -4.54 -11.40
C GLN A 47 17.63 -4.84 -10.94
N GLY A 48 17.12 -6.04 -11.27
CA GLY A 48 15.82 -6.53 -10.80
C GLY A 48 15.73 -6.53 -9.27
N VAL A 49 16.72 -7.10 -8.58
CA VAL A 49 16.79 -7.10 -7.10
C VAL A 49 16.83 -5.69 -6.53
N LYS A 50 17.59 -4.77 -7.14
CA LYS A 50 17.61 -3.36 -6.69
C LYS A 50 16.23 -2.71 -6.80
N LEU A 51 15.51 -2.94 -7.91
CA LEU A 51 14.16 -2.41 -8.10
C LEU A 51 13.17 -3.03 -7.10
N LEU A 52 13.24 -4.34 -6.86
CA LEU A 52 12.40 -5.02 -5.87
C LEU A 52 12.62 -4.47 -4.46
N ASN A 53 13.87 -4.23 -4.06
CA ASN A 53 14.18 -3.61 -2.77
C ASN A 53 13.60 -2.20 -2.66
N ALA A 54 13.64 -1.41 -3.74
CA ALA A 54 12.99 -0.10 -3.77
C ALA A 54 11.47 -0.23 -3.58
N THR A 55 10.83 -1.21 -4.23
CA THR A 55 9.40 -1.48 -4.06
C THR A 55 9.06 -1.92 -2.63
N VAL A 56 9.88 -2.77 -1.99
CA VAL A 56 9.70 -3.14 -0.58
C VAL A 56 9.75 -1.91 0.34
N ASN A 57 10.66 -0.98 0.08
CA ASN A 57 10.73 0.28 0.84
C ASN A 57 9.46 1.12 0.64
N THR A 58 8.94 1.19 -0.59
CA THR A 58 7.66 1.84 -0.87
C THR A 58 6.50 1.20 -0.12
N SER A 59 6.42 -0.15 -0.08
CA SER A 59 5.40 -0.85 0.72
C SER A 59 5.50 -0.54 2.21
N ASN A 60 6.71 -0.48 2.78
CA ASN A 60 6.90 -0.09 4.18
C ASN A 60 6.47 1.37 4.43
N ALA A 61 6.75 2.28 3.49
CA ALA A 61 6.31 3.68 3.58
C ALA A 61 4.78 3.82 3.50
N ILE A 62 4.13 3.01 2.65
CA ILE A 62 2.66 2.91 2.60
C ILE A 62 2.12 2.48 3.97
N ALA A 63 2.67 1.42 4.57
CA ALA A 63 2.23 0.94 5.88
C ALA A 63 2.37 2.03 6.98
N GLU A 64 3.50 2.74 7.01
CA GLU A 64 3.70 3.85 7.94
C GLU A 64 2.67 4.98 7.72
N GLN A 65 2.40 5.35 6.47
CA GLN A 65 1.45 6.40 6.14
C GLN A 65 0.00 5.99 6.46
N THR A 66 -0.35 4.73 6.21
CA THR A 66 -1.63 4.14 6.60
C THR A 66 -1.81 4.19 8.12
N HIS A 67 -0.78 3.80 8.89
CA HIS A 67 -0.81 3.87 10.35
C HIS A 67 -1.05 5.29 10.87
N LYS A 68 -0.32 6.29 10.34
CA LYS A 68 -0.53 7.71 10.68
C LYS A 68 -1.94 8.18 10.34
N THR A 69 -2.46 7.75 9.20
CA THR A 69 -3.82 8.11 8.75
C THR A 69 -4.88 7.51 9.69
N THR A 70 -4.73 6.24 10.07
CA THR A 70 -5.61 5.60 11.06
C THR A 70 -5.59 6.33 12.41
N GLN A 71 -4.42 6.74 12.90
CA GLN A 71 -4.32 7.53 14.14
C GLN A 71 -5.09 8.86 14.04
N ALA A 72 -4.96 9.58 12.92
CA ALA A 72 -5.69 10.83 12.70
C ALA A 72 -7.21 10.60 12.64
N ILE A 73 -7.66 9.51 12.02
CA ILE A 73 -9.07 9.12 12.00
C ILE A 73 -9.58 8.79 13.41
N THR A 74 -8.78 8.10 14.23
CA THR A 74 -9.12 7.83 15.63
C THR A 74 -9.32 9.12 16.43
N GLN A 75 -8.40 10.08 16.31
CA GLN A 75 -8.54 11.39 16.96
C GLN A 75 -9.80 12.14 16.49
N LEU A 76 -10.12 12.08 15.20
CA LEU A 76 -11.34 12.69 14.66
C LEU A 76 -12.62 12.03 15.21
N ASN A 77 -12.59 10.72 15.44
CA ASN A 77 -13.70 9.99 16.05
C ASN A 77 -13.88 10.38 17.53
N GLU A 78 -12.79 10.47 18.31
CA GLU A 78 -12.81 10.96 19.69
C GLU A 78 -13.36 12.39 19.78
N GLN A 79 -12.94 13.27 18.87
CA GLN A 79 -13.44 14.64 18.82
C GLN A 79 -14.93 14.69 18.45
N SER A 80 -15.37 13.81 17.55
CA SER A 80 -16.79 13.67 17.19
C SER A 80 -17.64 13.22 18.38
N GLN A 81 -17.15 12.29 19.21
CA GLN A 81 -17.81 11.87 20.45
C GLN A 81 -17.92 13.01 21.46
N SER A 82 -16.85 13.82 21.60
CA SER A 82 -16.86 15.00 22.46
C SER A 82 -17.91 16.03 22.00
N ILE A 83 -17.98 16.30 20.68
CA ILE A 83 -19.01 17.17 20.11
C ILE A 83 -20.40 16.60 20.39
N GLN A 84 -20.60 15.29 20.25
CA GLN A 84 -21.90 14.66 20.52
C GLN A 84 -22.34 14.87 21.98
N ALA A 85 -21.42 14.75 22.95
CA ALA A 85 -21.71 15.02 24.37
C ALA A 85 -22.07 16.50 24.64
N ILE A 86 -21.37 17.44 24.00
CA ILE A 86 -21.66 18.88 24.09
C ILE A 86 -23.06 19.16 23.50
N VAL A 87 -23.35 18.62 22.32
CA VAL A 87 -24.65 18.81 21.64
C VAL A 87 -25.79 18.22 22.46
N ALA A 88 -25.61 17.06 23.09
CA ALA A 88 -26.58 16.47 23.99
C ALA A 88 -26.85 17.38 25.21
N THR A 89 -25.80 17.98 25.78
CA THR A 89 -25.92 18.93 26.88
C THR A 89 -26.70 20.18 26.47
N ILE A 90 -26.39 20.77 25.30
CA ILE A 90 -27.12 21.94 24.78
C ILE A 90 -28.58 21.60 24.51
N SER A 91 -28.87 20.42 23.96
CA SER A 91 -30.24 19.96 23.74
C SER A 91 -31.01 19.88 25.06
N SER A 92 -30.39 19.32 26.11
CA SER A 92 -30.99 19.26 27.44
C SER A 92 -31.26 20.65 28.04
N ILE A 93 -30.33 21.60 27.86
CA ILE A 93 -30.50 22.99 28.29
C ILE A 93 -31.66 23.65 27.54
N ALA A 94 -31.77 23.42 26.23
CA ALA A 94 -32.86 23.96 25.41
C ALA A 94 -34.22 23.39 25.86
N ASP A 95 -34.31 22.09 26.14
CA ASP A 95 -35.53 21.47 26.64
C ASP A 95 -35.93 22.00 28.03
N GLN A 96 -34.96 22.21 28.94
CA GLN A 96 -35.20 22.84 30.23
C GLN A 96 -35.66 24.30 30.08
N THR A 97 -35.02 25.06 29.18
CA THR A 97 -35.38 26.45 28.89
C THR A 97 -36.80 26.54 28.32
N ASN A 98 -37.17 25.59 27.45
CA ASN A 98 -38.52 25.48 26.91
C ASN A 98 -39.56 25.22 28.00
N LEU A 99 -39.27 24.34 28.97
CA LEU A 99 -40.15 24.09 30.12
C LEU A 99 -40.25 25.29 31.06
N LEU A 100 -39.14 26.00 31.32
CA LEU A 100 -39.14 27.22 32.13
C LEU A 100 -39.97 28.33 31.47
N ALA A 101 -39.82 28.51 30.15
CA ALA A 101 -40.61 29.46 29.38
C ALA A 101 -42.11 29.13 29.39
N LEU A 102 -42.46 27.84 29.30
CA LEU A 102 -43.84 27.40 29.42
C LEU A 102 -44.44 27.75 30.79
N ASN A 103 -43.70 27.47 31.88
CA ASN A 103 -44.15 27.83 33.23
C ASN A 103 -44.32 29.36 33.39
N ALA A 104 -43.40 30.15 32.82
CA ALA A 104 -43.50 31.61 32.83
C ALA A 104 -44.72 32.11 32.04
N ALA A 105 -45.03 31.51 30.88
CA ALA A 105 -46.22 31.83 30.10
C ALA A 105 -47.52 31.52 30.87
N ILE A 106 -47.56 30.40 31.60
CA ILE A 106 -48.71 30.03 32.44
C ILE A 106 -48.91 31.07 33.56
N GLU A 107 -47.84 31.45 34.27
CA GLU A 107 -47.95 32.41 35.37
C GLU A 107 -48.27 33.82 34.86
N ALA A 108 -47.75 34.21 33.69
CA ALA A 108 -48.12 35.45 33.02
C ALA A 108 -49.61 35.50 32.65
N ALA A 109 -50.17 34.40 32.14
CA ALA A 109 -51.61 34.31 31.89
C ALA A 109 -52.43 34.43 33.18
N ARG A 110 -51.93 33.87 34.29
CA ARG A 110 -52.57 33.93 35.62
C ARG A 110 -52.59 35.35 36.20
N ALA A 111 -51.58 36.17 35.92
CA ALA A 111 -51.49 37.57 36.33
C ALA A 111 -52.39 38.52 35.51
N GLY A 112 -53.09 38.03 34.47
CA GLY A 112 -54.02 38.81 33.65
C GLY A 112 -53.32 39.96 32.90
N GLU A 113 -53.91 41.16 32.93
CA GLU A 113 -53.37 42.34 32.23
C GLU A 113 -51.95 42.72 32.70
N GLN A 114 -51.61 42.49 33.97
CA GLN A 114 -50.28 42.80 34.51
C GLN A 114 -49.19 41.84 33.98
N GLY A 115 -49.57 40.66 33.49
CA GLY A 115 -48.66 39.64 32.95
C GLY A 115 -48.39 39.75 31.45
N ARG A 116 -49.07 40.65 30.72
CA ARG A 116 -48.98 40.72 29.25
C ARG A 116 -47.56 40.86 28.70
N GLY A 117 -46.74 41.72 29.30
CA GLY A 117 -45.34 41.88 28.90
C GLY A 117 -44.49 40.63 29.13
N PHE A 118 -44.71 39.94 30.26
CA PHE A 118 -44.04 38.69 30.58
C PHE A 118 -44.47 37.54 29.67
N ALA A 119 -45.74 37.50 29.24
CA ALA A 119 -46.23 36.49 28.30
C ALA A 119 -45.50 36.56 26.94
N VAL A 120 -45.29 37.77 26.40
CA VAL A 120 -44.56 37.97 25.13
C VAL A 120 -43.11 37.50 25.25
N VAL A 121 -42.43 37.84 26.35
CA VAL A 121 -41.05 37.40 26.58
C VAL A 121 -40.98 35.87 26.73
N ALA A 122 -41.92 35.27 27.46
CA ALA A 122 -41.97 33.82 27.64
C ALA A 122 -42.15 33.08 26.30
N ASP A 123 -43.02 33.57 25.41
CA ASP A 123 -43.20 32.99 24.08
C ASP A 123 -41.94 33.12 23.20
N GLU A 124 -41.23 34.25 23.25
CA GLU A 124 -39.97 34.44 22.51
C GLU A 124 -38.88 33.49 23.01
N VAL A 125 -38.72 33.35 24.33
CA VAL A 125 -37.77 32.39 24.92
C VAL A 125 -38.13 30.96 24.52
N ARG A 126 -39.42 30.61 24.48
CA ARG A 126 -39.88 29.29 24.04
C ARG A 126 -39.54 29.01 22.58
N GLN A 127 -39.74 29.99 21.70
CA GLN A 127 -39.35 29.88 20.29
C GLN A 127 -37.85 29.73 20.13
N LEU A 128 -37.05 30.49 20.89
CA LEU A 128 -35.60 30.41 20.85
C LEU A 128 -35.11 29.02 21.30
N ALA A 129 -35.66 28.50 22.40
CA ALA A 129 -35.37 27.16 22.89
C ALA A 129 -35.70 26.08 21.85
N SER A 130 -36.88 26.15 21.21
CA SER A 130 -37.28 25.24 20.15
C SER A 130 -36.33 25.27 18.93
N ARG A 131 -35.91 26.49 18.52
CA ARG A 131 -34.91 26.65 17.45
C ARG A 131 -33.56 26.06 17.84
N THR A 132 -33.13 26.24 19.08
CA THR A 132 -31.90 25.64 19.61
C THR A 132 -31.97 24.10 19.58
N SER A 133 -33.05 23.48 20.07
CA SER A 133 -33.22 22.02 20.03
C SER A 133 -33.23 21.48 18.60
N LYS A 134 -33.80 22.22 17.65
CA LYS A 134 -33.75 21.84 16.23
C LYS A 134 -32.32 21.87 15.69
N SER A 135 -31.58 22.95 15.95
CA SER A 135 -30.19 23.07 15.50
C SER A 135 -29.27 22.02 16.14
N THR A 136 -29.46 21.68 17.42
CA THR A 136 -28.69 20.60 18.06
C THR A 136 -29.00 19.23 17.44
N SER A 137 -30.24 18.97 17.06
CA SER A 137 -30.63 17.74 16.34
C SER A 137 -29.95 17.64 14.97
N GLU A 138 -29.92 18.75 14.21
CA GLU A 138 -29.23 18.82 12.92
C GLU A 138 -27.71 18.58 13.08
N ILE A 139 -27.07 19.18 14.09
CA ILE A 139 -25.65 18.95 14.38
C ILE A 139 -25.41 17.48 14.78
N ALA A 140 -26.25 16.90 15.63
CA ALA A 140 -26.14 15.50 16.04
C ALA A 140 -26.19 14.53 14.84
N ALA A 141 -27.05 14.82 13.85
CA ALA A 141 -27.13 14.04 12.61
C ALA A 141 -25.83 14.14 11.79
N VAL A 142 -25.25 15.35 11.68
CA VAL A 142 -23.97 15.55 10.99
C VAL A 142 -22.83 14.81 11.69
N VAL A 143 -22.75 14.90 13.02
CA VAL A 143 -21.73 14.21 13.82
C VAL A 143 -21.85 12.69 13.66
N THR A 144 -23.08 12.15 13.69
CA THR A 144 -23.32 10.72 13.48
C THR A 144 -22.84 10.27 12.10
N LYS A 145 -23.10 11.07 11.06
CA LYS A 145 -22.62 10.80 9.70
C LYS A 145 -21.09 10.85 9.63
N ASN A 146 -20.45 11.80 10.30
CA ASN A 146 -18.99 11.88 10.38
C ASN A 146 -18.40 10.64 11.04
N THR A 147 -18.99 10.17 12.15
CA THR A 147 -18.56 8.92 12.81
C THR A 147 -18.65 7.72 11.86
N GLN A 148 -19.75 7.59 11.10
CA GLN A 148 -19.88 6.53 10.09
C GLN A 148 -18.80 6.62 9.01
N LEU A 149 -18.52 7.83 8.50
CA LEU A 149 -17.47 8.06 7.52
C LEU A 149 -16.08 7.71 8.08
N THR A 150 -15.78 8.08 9.33
CA THR A 150 -14.52 7.72 9.97
C THR A 150 -14.35 6.21 10.15
N THR A 151 -15.41 5.50 10.56
CA THR A 151 -15.38 4.03 10.67
C THR A 151 -15.13 3.37 9.32
N SER A 152 -15.81 3.85 8.27
CA SER A 152 -15.57 3.37 6.90
C SER A 152 -14.13 3.64 6.45
N ALA A 153 -13.61 4.83 6.72
CA ALA A 153 -12.22 5.20 6.41
C ALA A 153 -11.21 4.29 7.12
N THR A 154 -11.43 3.97 8.39
CA THR A 154 -10.59 3.00 9.12
C THR A 154 -10.59 1.62 8.47
N SER A 155 -11.76 1.12 8.05
CA SER A 155 -11.85 -0.17 7.34
C SER A 155 -11.07 -0.16 6.02
N MET A 156 -11.20 0.91 5.23
CA MET A 156 -10.42 1.06 3.98
C MET A 156 -8.91 1.13 4.25
N MET A 157 -8.48 1.80 5.33
CA MET A 157 -7.05 1.84 5.69
C MET A 157 -6.52 0.46 6.08
N ASN A 158 -7.31 -0.35 6.80
CA ASN A 158 -6.93 -1.73 7.11
C ASN A 158 -6.81 -2.61 5.87
N GLU A 159 -7.65 -2.40 4.86
CA GLU A 159 -7.55 -3.10 3.57
C GLU A 159 -6.27 -2.71 2.82
N VAL A 160 -5.93 -1.41 2.79
CA VAL A 160 -4.67 -0.92 2.19
C VAL A 160 -3.44 -1.52 2.87
N GLU A 161 -3.46 -1.62 4.21
CA GLU A 161 -2.39 -2.29 4.97
C GLU A 161 -2.24 -3.76 4.55
N GLY A 162 -3.36 -4.47 4.40
CA GLY A 162 -3.38 -5.85 3.92
C GLY A 162 -2.77 -6.01 2.53
N ILE A 163 -3.15 -5.13 1.59
CA ILE A 163 -2.60 -5.10 0.22
C ILE A 163 -1.09 -4.82 0.23
N ALA A 164 -0.64 -3.87 1.04
CA ALA A 164 0.78 -3.55 1.16
C ALA A 164 1.60 -4.74 1.69
N GLN A 165 1.04 -5.47 2.67
CA GLN A 165 1.66 -6.67 3.24
C GLN A 165 1.70 -7.84 2.26
N GLU A 166 0.62 -8.08 1.51
CA GLU A 166 0.59 -9.09 0.45
C GLU A 166 1.62 -8.77 -0.65
N GLY A 167 1.67 -7.50 -1.09
CA GLY A 167 2.67 -7.06 -2.07
C GLY A 167 4.10 -7.29 -1.58
N LYS A 168 4.37 -7.06 -0.29
CA LYS A 168 5.68 -7.34 0.32
C LYS A 168 6.03 -8.84 0.29
N GLN A 169 5.06 -9.71 0.53
CA GLN A 169 5.26 -11.16 0.45
C GLN A 169 5.56 -11.61 -0.98
N GLN A 170 4.80 -11.13 -1.97
CA GLN A 170 5.04 -11.41 -3.38
C GLN A 170 6.42 -10.93 -3.83
N LEU A 171 6.85 -9.74 -3.40
CA LEU A 171 8.19 -9.22 -3.71
C LEU A 171 9.31 -10.08 -3.12
N ALA A 172 9.10 -10.68 -1.95
CA ALA A 172 10.07 -11.61 -1.36
C ALA A 172 10.23 -12.86 -2.23
N GLU A 173 9.13 -13.42 -2.75
CA GLU A 173 9.16 -14.55 -3.69
C GLU A 173 9.88 -14.19 -4.99
N VAL A 174 9.59 -13.03 -5.58
CA VAL A 174 10.27 -12.57 -6.81
C VAL A 174 11.76 -12.36 -6.57
N THR A 175 12.16 -11.91 -5.37
CA THR A 175 13.57 -11.74 -5.00
C THR A 175 14.30 -13.09 -4.97
N LEU A 176 13.66 -14.16 -4.50
CA LEU A 176 14.21 -15.51 -4.55
C LEU A 176 14.42 -15.97 -6.00
N VAL A 177 13.40 -15.80 -6.85
CA VAL A 177 13.48 -16.15 -8.28
C VAL A 177 14.61 -15.38 -8.98
N MET A 178 14.79 -14.08 -8.70
CA MET A 178 15.92 -13.31 -9.25
C MET A 178 17.27 -13.85 -8.77
N GLY A 179 17.35 -14.32 -7.52
CA GLY A 179 18.53 -15.00 -7.00
C GLY A 179 18.86 -16.30 -7.74
N GLU A 180 17.84 -17.10 -8.06
CA GLU A 180 18.00 -18.32 -8.86
C GLU A 180 18.44 -18.01 -10.30
N ILE A 181 17.85 -17.00 -10.94
CA ILE A 181 18.24 -16.56 -12.29
C ILE A 181 19.71 -16.12 -12.31
N ARG A 182 20.13 -15.33 -11.32
CA ARG A 182 21.52 -14.88 -11.20
C ARG A 182 22.47 -16.06 -11.07
N ASN A 183 22.18 -16.99 -10.16
CA ASN A 183 23.01 -18.18 -9.93
C ASN A 183 23.08 -19.07 -11.19
N GLY A 184 21.94 -19.29 -11.86
CA GLY A 184 21.89 -20.02 -13.12
C GLY A 184 22.79 -19.39 -14.19
N ALA A 185 22.74 -18.07 -14.35
CA ALA A 185 23.57 -17.35 -15.31
C ALA A 185 25.06 -17.37 -14.93
N GLU A 186 25.41 -17.24 -13.65
CA GLU A 186 26.79 -17.40 -13.17
C GLU A 186 27.36 -18.79 -13.47
N ASN A 187 26.55 -19.85 -13.30
CA ASN A 187 26.96 -21.21 -13.61
C ASN A 187 27.19 -21.42 -15.12
N VAL A 188 26.33 -20.86 -15.97
CA VAL A 188 26.52 -20.91 -17.44
C VAL A 188 27.81 -20.16 -17.82
N SER A 189 28.00 -18.94 -17.31
CA SER A 189 29.20 -18.13 -17.53
C SER A 189 30.48 -18.90 -17.15
N LYS A 190 30.49 -19.53 -15.97
CA LYS A 190 31.62 -20.32 -15.48
C LYS A 190 31.90 -21.55 -16.35
N THR A 191 30.85 -22.29 -16.74
CA THR A 191 30.97 -23.49 -17.58
C THR A 191 31.51 -23.15 -18.97
N VAL A 192 30.99 -22.07 -19.56
CA VAL A 192 31.40 -21.59 -20.88
C VAL A 192 32.84 -21.05 -20.86
N SER A 193 33.23 -20.35 -19.78
CA SER A 193 34.59 -19.88 -19.61
C SER A 193 35.60 -21.03 -19.51
N GLN A 194 35.23 -22.18 -18.94
CA GLN A 194 36.08 -23.37 -18.93
C GLN A 194 36.21 -23.99 -20.33
N LEU A 195 35.12 -24.02 -21.11
CA LEU A 195 35.11 -24.55 -22.48
C LEU A 195 35.95 -23.72 -23.48
N SER A 196 36.20 -22.45 -23.18
CA SER A 196 37.00 -21.55 -24.03
C SER A 196 38.51 -21.65 -23.76
N ILE A 197 38.91 -22.33 -22.68
CA ILE A 197 40.31 -22.50 -22.26
C ILE A 197 40.91 -23.83 -22.80
N ASP A 198 40.07 -24.78 -23.21
CA ASP A 198 40.44 -26.05 -23.87
C ASP A 198 40.35 -25.96 -25.41
#